data_AF-A0A7S0F7U6-F1
#
_entry.id   AF-A0A7S0F7U6-F1
#
_cell.length_a   1.000
_cell.length_b   1.000
_cell.length_c   1.000
_cell.angle_alpha   90.00
_cell.angle_beta   90.00
_cell.angle_gamma   90.00
#
_symmetry.space_group_name_H-M   'P 1'
#
loop_
_entity.id
_entity.type
_entity.pdbx_description
1 polymer ?
#
loop_
_entity_poly.entity_id
_entity_poly.type
_entity_poly.pdbx_seq_one_letter_code
_entity_poly.pdbx_strand_id
1 'polypeptide(L)'
;MQAPPLSWGAELAAYEREKRHTVDRGLLQGQPNRLALGQVAAQDRFFDPLLQRFREPEVESHRRTDEDRERIAHLNRAQDIQIMREQPFNILTHESRLESLVPGEDPTRLGGSGKLGRRSKEFKPIVRCVPEKDYHIVSNLPLAEHHWARPEDRPPVQEQSTKSRKLHAHLVKDFNIVTNRYHEKHEEKERQAKRLNLLESTQKYMRQNRFDPVAQQFNDPRHEEMVRAADNAREAEIVVRAESQLPPTVKGRESAHYGIISHEVHNEDVMNMWDQMEEDRKDRYKNRYIVEHNVHVQDLKTDHITNSRRLNRVAPERFEESKRRGYDIIDNTAFGQGPKDKVLYEPFTRDRMTPWEKVMDGRAPVAAQPASSSMAPALTGTMKLAPEAGERQLTGSSSAQQLRATPSVRSGASFHTASTASSKRRSELRRSESVGATLGGPAHRPAPPGQTRPVPALAPPAPDIPGNPMGSVFSRPREP
;
A
#
# COMPACT_ATOMS: atom_id res chain seq x y z
N MET A 1 -24.96 -36.45 -20.11
CA MET A 1 -25.95 -35.76 -19.24
C MET A 1 -25.63 -34.28 -19.29
N GLN A 2 -26.48 -33.49 -19.97
CA GLN A 2 -26.33 -32.04 -20.05
C GLN A 2 -26.81 -31.42 -18.73
N ALA A 3 -26.00 -30.55 -18.13
CA ALA A 3 -26.41 -29.80 -16.94
C ALA A 3 -27.63 -28.91 -17.29
N PRO A 4 -28.61 -28.77 -16.39
CA PRO A 4 -29.76 -27.91 -16.63
C PRO A 4 -29.29 -26.46 -16.82
N PRO A 5 -29.94 -25.69 -17.70
CA PRO A 5 -29.59 -24.28 -17.91
C PRO A 5 -29.74 -23.51 -16.60
N LEU A 6 -28.73 -22.71 -16.27
CA LEU A 6 -28.73 -21.83 -15.10
C LEU A 6 -29.97 -20.92 -15.18
N SER A 7 -30.80 -20.95 -14.13
CA SER A 7 -31.98 -20.07 -14.09
C SER A 7 -31.51 -18.61 -14.08
N TRP A 8 -32.26 -17.74 -14.74
CA TRP A 8 -31.99 -16.30 -14.80
C TRP A 8 -31.75 -15.66 -13.41
N GLY A 9 -32.40 -16.17 -12.36
CA GLY A 9 -32.17 -15.72 -10.98
C GLY A 9 -30.78 -16.06 -10.43
N ALA A 10 -30.19 -17.17 -10.88
CA ALA A 10 -28.82 -17.54 -10.52
C ALA A 10 -27.79 -16.67 -11.25
N GLU A 11 -28.06 -16.30 -12.50
CA GLU A 11 -27.22 -15.34 -13.26
C GLU A 11 -27.26 -13.95 -12.65
N LEU A 12 -28.44 -13.44 -12.27
CA LEU A 12 -28.58 -12.16 -11.55
C LEU A 12 -27.84 -12.17 -10.20
N ALA A 13 -27.95 -13.26 -9.43
CA ALA A 13 -27.26 -13.39 -8.15
C ALA A 13 -25.73 -13.56 -8.31
N ALA A 14 -25.26 -14.13 -9.42
CA ALA A 14 -23.84 -14.19 -9.77
C ALA A 14 -23.33 -12.80 -10.18
N TYR A 15 -24.09 -12.08 -11.01
CA TYR A 15 -23.80 -10.71 -11.44
C TYR A 15 -23.74 -9.74 -10.25
N GLU A 16 -24.69 -9.82 -9.31
CA GLU A 16 -24.65 -9.02 -8.08
C GLU A 16 -23.44 -9.35 -7.19
N ARG A 17 -23.07 -10.63 -7.07
CA ARG A 17 -21.86 -11.04 -6.33
C ARG A 17 -20.60 -10.52 -6.99
N GLU A 18 -20.51 -10.62 -8.31
CA GLU A 18 -19.38 -10.10 -9.08
C GLU A 18 -19.24 -8.59 -8.89
N LYS A 19 -20.34 -7.82 -8.97
CA LYS A 19 -20.31 -6.37 -8.75
C LYS A 19 -20.06 -5.93 -7.30
N ARG A 20 -20.47 -6.73 -6.31
CA ARG A 20 -20.21 -6.42 -4.88
C ARG A 20 -18.80 -6.81 -4.43
N HIS A 21 -18.17 -7.82 -5.05
CA HIS A 21 -16.85 -8.32 -4.65
C HIS A 21 -15.70 -7.86 -5.55
N THR A 22 -15.95 -7.29 -6.73
CA THR A 22 -14.90 -6.69 -7.56
C THR A 22 -14.57 -5.28 -7.05
N VAL A 23 -13.82 -5.22 -5.95
CA VAL A 23 -13.00 -4.04 -5.69
C VAL A 23 -11.95 -4.02 -6.79
N ASP A 24 -11.94 -2.96 -7.60
CA ASP A 24 -10.99 -2.79 -8.70
C ASP A 24 -9.55 -3.00 -8.17
N ARG A 25 -8.78 -3.92 -8.75
CA ARG A 25 -7.45 -4.31 -8.22
C ARG A 25 -6.50 -3.12 -8.15
N GLY A 26 -6.69 -2.13 -9.03
CA GLY A 26 -5.96 -0.86 -9.01
C GLY A 26 -6.35 0.08 -7.86
N LEU A 27 -7.54 -0.07 -7.26
CA LEU A 27 -7.99 0.75 -6.14
C LEU A 27 -7.33 0.33 -4.81
N LEU A 28 -6.93 -0.93 -4.70
CA LEU A 28 -6.18 -1.48 -3.55
C LEU A 28 -4.66 -1.35 -3.72
N GLN A 29 -4.17 -1.26 -4.96
CA GLN A 29 -2.81 -0.83 -5.26
C GLN A 29 -2.72 0.69 -5.15
N GLY A 30 -2.79 1.22 -3.93
CA GLY A 30 -2.39 2.61 -3.69
C GLY A 30 -1.00 2.85 -4.29
N GLN A 31 -0.72 4.10 -4.71
CA GLN A 31 0.63 4.45 -5.19
C GLN A 31 1.67 3.88 -4.22
N PRO A 32 2.74 3.22 -4.70
CA PRO A 32 3.78 2.72 -3.83
C PRO A 32 4.35 3.91 -3.07
N ASN A 33 3.95 4.03 -1.81
CA ASN A 33 4.35 5.13 -0.96
C ASN A 33 5.85 4.96 -0.79
N ARG A 34 6.65 5.75 -1.53
CA ARG A 34 8.11 5.75 -1.41
C ARG A 34 8.42 6.34 -0.05
N LEU A 35 8.38 5.50 0.98
CA LEU A 35 8.75 5.87 2.33
C LEU A 35 10.22 6.27 2.27
N ALA A 36 10.48 7.56 2.47
CA ALA A 36 11.85 8.05 2.51
C ALA A 36 12.58 7.31 3.64
N LEU A 37 13.76 6.77 3.36
CA LEU A 37 14.54 6.00 4.33
C LEU A 37 14.77 6.77 5.65
N GLY A 38 14.83 8.11 5.58
CA GLY A 38 14.90 8.98 6.75
C GLY A 38 13.62 9.04 7.61
N GLN A 39 12.43 8.88 7.02
CA GLN A 39 11.17 8.79 7.76
C GLN A 39 11.05 7.45 8.50
N VAL A 40 11.47 6.36 7.85
CA VAL A 40 11.52 5.02 8.48
C VAL A 40 12.52 5.04 9.64
N ALA A 41 13.73 5.56 9.41
CA ALA A 41 14.74 5.68 10.46
C ALA A 41 14.34 6.63 11.61
N ALA A 42 13.50 7.65 11.34
CA ALA A 42 12.95 8.52 12.38
C ALA A 42 11.86 7.81 13.20
N GLN A 43 11.01 7.01 12.56
CA GLN A 43 10.02 6.16 13.23
C GLN A 43 10.70 5.07 14.07
N ASP A 44 11.76 4.44 13.56
CA ASP A 44 12.54 3.43 14.30
C ASP A 44 13.25 4.02 15.53
N ARG A 45 13.56 5.31 15.51
CA ARG A 45 14.18 6.02 16.65
C ARG A 45 13.16 6.48 17.69
N PHE A 46 11.86 6.42 17.39
CA PHE A 46 10.81 6.88 18.30
C PHE A 46 10.62 5.95 19.51
N PHE A 47 10.85 4.65 19.31
CA PHE A 47 10.71 3.62 20.34
C PHE A 47 12.07 2.96 20.62
N ASP A 48 12.41 2.80 21.90
CA ASP A 48 13.62 2.11 22.32
C ASP A 48 13.32 0.64 22.62
N PRO A 49 13.76 -0.33 21.79
CA PRO A 49 13.43 -1.73 21.96
C PRO A 49 14.14 -2.38 23.14
N LEU A 50 15.27 -1.83 23.61
CA LEU A 50 16.01 -2.38 24.74
C LEU A 50 15.36 -1.96 26.06
N LEU A 51 14.93 -0.70 26.14
CA LEU A 51 14.25 -0.19 27.33
C LEU A 51 12.74 -0.45 27.30
N GLN A 52 12.19 -0.85 26.15
CA GLN A 52 10.76 -1.01 25.88
C GLN A 52 9.94 0.25 26.20
N ARG A 53 10.51 1.43 25.92
CA ARG A 53 9.92 2.74 26.24
C ARG A 53 10.01 3.66 25.03
N PHE A 54 9.05 4.58 24.91
CA PHE A 54 9.19 5.66 23.94
C PHE A 54 10.30 6.61 24.37
N ARG A 55 11.08 7.11 23.41
CA ARG A 55 12.14 8.09 23.71
C ARG A 55 11.57 9.44 24.10
N GLU A 56 10.36 9.75 23.63
CA GLU A 56 9.63 10.96 24.03
C GLU A 56 8.90 10.74 25.36
N PRO A 57 9.19 11.56 26.39
CA PRO A 57 8.65 11.35 27.74
C PRO A 57 7.14 11.62 27.83
N GLU A 58 6.60 12.50 27.00
CA GLU A 58 5.17 12.84 26.98
C GLU A 58 4.32 11.67 26.46
N VAL A 59 4.77 11.03 25.38
CA VAL A 59 4.11 9.87 24.76
C VAL A 59 4.17 8.67 25.71
N GLU A 60 5.32 8.44 26.35
CA GLU A 60 5.48 7.41 27.37
C GLU A 60 4.57 7.65 28.58
N SER A 61 4.47 8.91 29.05
CA SER A 61 3.55 9.27 30.13
C SER A 61 2.10 9.00 29.76
N HIS A 62 1.68 9.39 28.56
CA HIS A 62 0.30 9.19 28.11
C HIS A 62 -0.03 7.70 28.01
N ARG A 63 0.86 6.90 27.41
CA ARG A 63 0.69 5.46 27.33
C ARG A 63 0.60 4.80 28.70
N ARG A 64 1.43 5.20 29.67
CA ARG A 64 1.34 4.69 31.05
C ARG A 64 -0.01 5.02 31.69
N THR A 65 -0.51 6.24 31.51
CA THR A 65 -1.82 6.61 32.04
C THR A 65 -2.96 5.81 31.41
N ASP A 66 -2.86 5.48 30.12
CA ASP A 66 -3.84 4.66 29.43
C ASP A 66 -3.77 3.20 29.89
N GLU A 67 -2.56 2.62 29.98
CA GLU A 67 -2.34 1.27 30.50
C GLU A 67 -2.83 1.13 31.96
N ASP A 68 -2.59 2.14 32.80
CA ASP A 68 -3.09 2.17 34.18
C ASP A 68 -4.63 2.27 34.21
N ARG A 69 -5.21 3.11 33.34
CA ARG A 69 -6.67 3.25 33.22
C ARG A 69 -7.31 1.94 32.77
N GLU A 70 -6.74 1.26 31.78
CA GLU A 70 -7.23 -0.03 31.30
C GLU A 70 -7.08 -1.13 32.37
N ARG A 71 -5.95 -1.14 33.09
CA ARG A 71 -5.74 -2.05 34.21
C ARG A 71 -6.80 -1.86 35.29
N ILE A 72 -7.06 -0.61 35.71
CA ILE A 72 -8.10 -0.28 36.69
C ILE A 72 -9.48 -0.67 36.15
N ALA A 73 -9.78 -0.37 34.88
CA ALA A 73 -11.05 -0.73 34.26
C ALA A 73 -11.27 -2.25 34.22
N HIS A 74 -10.22 -3.03 33.94
CA HIS A 74 -10.29 -4.48 33.94
C HIS A 74 -10.46 -5.05 35.35
N LEU A 75 -9.75 -4.50 36.34
CA LEU A 75 -9.91 -4.88 37.75
C LEU A 75 -11.32 -4.59 38.25
N ASN A 76 -11.85 -3.40 37.96
CA ASN A 76 -13.23 -3.03 38.33
C ASN A 76 -14.24 -3.97 37.68
N ARG A 77 -14.11 -4.26 36.38
CA ARG A 77 -14.99 -5.22 35.69
C ARG A 77 -14.92 -6.62 36.30
N ALA A 78 -13.72 -7.09 36.64
CA ALA A 78 -13.55 -8.40 37.26
C ALA A 78 -14.19 -8.44 38.66
N GLN A 79 -14.01 -7.37 39.43
CA GLN A 79 -14.64 -7.19 40.75
C GLN A 79 -16.17 -7.17 40.63
N ASP A 80 -16.74 -6.46 39.66
CA ASP A 80 -18.18 -6.44 39.40
C ASP A 80 -18.71 -7.84 39.08
N ILE A 81 -18.01 -8.59 38.20
CA ILE A 81 -18.38 -9.97 37.86
C ILE A 81 -18.32 -10.87 39.10
N GLN A 82 -17.31 -10.68 39.96
CA GLN A 82 -17.16 -11.45 41.19
C GLN A 82 -18.30 -11.16 42.17
N ILE A 83 -18.63 -9.88 42.40
CA ILE A 83 -19.76 -9.47 43.26
C ILE A 83 -21.07 -10.08 42.76
N MET A 84 -21.29 -10.11 41.45
CA MET A 84 -22.50 -10.68 40.84
C MET A 84 -22.57 -12.21 40.94
N ARG A 85 -21.44 -12.91 41.02
CA ARG A 85 -21.38 -14.39 41.05
C ARG A 85 -21.36 -14.98 42.46
N GLU A 86 -20.67 -14.32 43.38
CA GLU A 86 -20.41 -14.85 44.71
C GLU A 86 -21.42 -14.30 45.72
N GLN A 87 -21.13 -13.12 46.28
CA GLN A 87 -21.91 -12.56 47.37
C GLN A 87 -22.20 -11.07 47.15
N PRO A 88 -23.48 -10.71 46.88
CA PRO A 88 -23.85 -9.33 46.57
C PRO A 88 -23.93 -8.43 47.82
N PHE A 89 -23.85 -9.00 49.03
CA PHE A 89 -23.91 -8.27 50.30
C PHE A 89 -22.64 -8.45 51.14
N ASN A 90 -22.32 -7.46 51.96
CA ASN A 90 -21.27 -7.60 52.97
C ASN A 90 -21.79 -8.45 54.14
N ILE A 91 -21.07 -9.51 54.52
CA ILE A 91 -21.49 -10.43 55.60
C ILE A 91 -21.59 -9.71 56.95
N LEU A 92 -20.68 -8.77 57.22
CA LEU A 92 -20.57 -8.14 58.53
C LEU A 92 -21.54 -6.97 58.71
N THR A 93 -21.72 -6.14 57.67
CA THR A 93 -22.58 -4.94 57.74
C THR A 93 -23.96 -5.15 57.12
N HIS A 94 -24.19 -6.26 56.41
CA HIS A 94 -25.40 -6.55 55.63
C HIS A 94 -25.76 -5.53 54.55
N GLU A 95 -24.85 -4.59 54.26
CA GLU A 95 -25.02 -3.59 53.20
C GLU A 95 -24.84 -4.24 51.81
N SER A 96 -25.60 -3.76 50.83
CA SER A 96 -25.47 -4.21 49.44
C SER A 96 -24.22 -3.60 48.82
N ARG A 97 -23.35 -4.45 48.27
CA ARG A 97 -22.16 -4.00 47.51
C ARG A 97 -22.54 -3.32 46.19
N LEU A 98 -23.79 -3.45 45.75
CA LEU A 98 -24.32 -2.90 44.51
C LEU A 98 -25.14 -1.61 44.72
N GLU A 99 -25.23 -1.12 45.96
CA GLU A 99 -26.02 0.08 46.30
C GLU A 99 -25.53 1.33 45.56
N SER A 100 -24.22 1.45 45.31
CA SER A 100 -23.65 2.56 44.54
C SER A 100 -23.94 2.51 43.04
N LEU A 101 -24.26 1.33 42.50
CA LEU A 101 -24.46 1.12 41.07
C LEU A 101 -25.95 1.13 40.70
N VAL A 102 -26.80 0.50 41.50
CA VAL A 102 -28.25 0.41 41.28
C VAL A 102 -28.98 0.57 42.62
N PRO A 103 -29.28 1.81 43.05
CA PRO A 103 -29.93 2.04 44.33
C PRO A 103 -31.38 1.50 44.30
N GLY A 104 -31.73 0.66 45.28
CA GLY A 104 -33.10 0.19 45.51
C GLY A 104 -33.54 -1.04 44.71
N GLU A 105 -32.67 -1.64 43.88
CA GLU A 105 -32.98 -2.91 43.22
C GLU A 105 -32.37 -4.11 43.97
N ASP A 106 -33.17 -5.16 44.13
CA ASP A 106 -32.79 -6.39 44.84
C ASP A 106 -31.82 -7.21 43.95
N PRO A 107 -30.57 -7.48 44.38
CA PRO A 107 -29.54 -8.06 43.52
C PRO A 107 -29.88 -9.47 42.99
N THR A 108 -30.78 -10.18 43.67
CA THR A 108 -31.29 -11.49 43.25
C THR A 108 -32.24 -11.41 42.04
N ARG A 109 -32.81 -10.23 41.76
CA ARG A 109 -33.74 -10.00 40.63
C ARG A 109 -33.06 -9.57 39.34
N LEU A 110 -31.77 -9.24 39.38
CA LEU A 110 -30.95 -8.90 38.21
C LEU A 110 -30.53 -10.12 37.35
N GLY A 111 -31.15 -11.27 37.62
CA GLY A 111 -31.03 -12.58 36.95
C GLY A 111 -30.09 -12.70 35.76
N GLY A 112 -28.94 -13.36 35.99
CA GLY A 112 -28.26 -14.38 35.15
C GLY A 112 -27.91 -14.13 33.69
N SER A 113 -28.49 -13.13 33.02
CA SER A 113 -28.17 -12.75 31.65
C SER A 113 -27.42 -11.43 31.77
N GLY A 114 -26.10 -11.47 31.57
CA GLY A 114 -25.16 -10.35 31.74
C GLY A 114 -25.38 -9.17 30.78
N LYS A 115 -26.58 -8.59 30.79
CA LYS A 115 -26.96 -7.36 30.10
C LYS A 115 -27.84 -6.55 31.03
N LEU A 116 -27.22 -5.77 31.93
CA LEU A 116 -27.88 -4.61 32.49
C LEU A 116 -28.41 -3.77 31.31
N GLY A 117 -29.74 -3.61 31.22
CA GLY A 117 -30.35 -2.71 30.23
C GLY A 117 -31.41 -3.29 29.28
N ARG A 118 -31.90 -4.54 29.45
CA ARG A 118 -33.11 -4.94 28.71
C ARG A 118 -34.36 -4.47 29.43
N ARG A 119 -34.97 -3.40 28.87
CA ARG A 119 -36.33 -2.94 29.15
C ARG A 119 -37.26 -4.14 29.34
N SER A 120 -37.93 -4.20 30.49
CA SER A 120 -38.98 -5.17 30.80
C SER A 120 -39.96 -5.23 29.63
N LYS A 121 -40.13 -6.42 29.04
CA LYS A 121 -41.20 -6.64 28.07
C LYS A 121 -42.54 -6.43 28.77
N GLU A 122 -43.23 -5.36 28.41
CA GLU A 122 -44.63 -5.14 28.75
C GLU A 122 -45.45 -6.35 28.30
N PHE A 123 -45.98 -7.10 29.26
CA PHE A 123 -46.99 -8.11 29.01
C PHE A 123 -48.27 -7.39 28.54
N LYS A 124 -48.60 -7.47 27.25
CA LYS A 124 -49.92 -7.06 26.76
C LYS A 124 -50.93 -8.17 27.09
N PRO A 125 -52.00 -7.91 27.86
CA PRO A 125 -53.05 -8.88 28.06
C PRO A 125 -53.79 -9.09 26.73
N ILE A 126 -53.84 -10.34 26.28
CA ILE A 126 -54.66 -10.74 25.13
C ILE A 126 -56.11 -10.74 25.61
N VAL A 127 -56.89 -9.74 25.20
CA VAL A 127 -58.35 -9.70 25.39
C VAL A 127 -58.97 -10.80 24.54
N ARG A 128 -59.19 -11.98 25.13
CA ARG A 128 -60.09 -12.99 24.56
C ARG A 128 -61.51 -12.66 25.02
N CYS A 129 -62.33 -12.09 24.13
CA CYS A 129 -63.77 -11.89 24.34
C CYS A 129 -64.54 -13.21 24.20
N VAL A 130 -64.26 -14.18 25.07
CA VAL A 130 -65.14 -15.33 25.26
C VAL A 130 -65.49 -15.33 26.75
N PRO A 131 -66.76 -15.09 27.14
CA PRO A 131 -67.15 -15.20 28.52
C PRO A 131 -66.94 -16.66 28.95
N GLU A 132 -66.10 -16.88 29.97
CA GLU A 132 -65.83 -18.21 30.55
C GLU A 132 -67.07 -18.80 31.26
N LYS A 133 -68.16 -18.03 31.34
CA LYS A 133 -69.40 -18.38 32.05
C LYS A 133 -70.56 -18.42 31.07
N ASP A 134 -71.35 -19.49 31.13
CA ASP A 134 -72.48 -19.76 30.23
C ASP A 134 -73.79 -19.03 30.62
N TYR A 135 -73.76 -18.20 31.68
CA TYR A 135 -74.92 -17.47 32.20
C TYR A 135 -74.62 -15.97 32.36
N HIS A 136 -75.69 -15.17 32.32
CA HIS A 136 -75.62 -13.71 32.49
C HIS A 136 -75.48 -13.36 33.98
N ILE A 137 -74.41 -12.65 34.36
CA ILE A 137 -73.97 -12.46 35.76
C ILE A 137 -75.04 -11.78 36.64
N VAL A 138 -75.88 -10.92 36.07
CA VAL A 138 -76.89 -10.16 36.85
C VAL A 138 -78.20 -10.94 37.01
N SER A 139 -78.59 -11.73 36.00
CA SER A 139 -79.89 -12.43 35.99
C SER A 139 -79.77 -13.91 36.31
N ASN A 140 -78.55 -14.47 36.31
CA ASN A 140 -78.25 -15.91 36.42
C ASN A 140 -78.98 -16.82 35.42
N LEU A 141 -79.66 -16.25 34.44
CA LEU A 141 -80.25 -17.00 33.33
C LEU A 141 -79.16 -17.34 32.31
N PRO A 142 -79.29 -18.46 31.58
CA PRO A 142 -78.34 -18.81 30.53
C PRO A 142 -78.23 -17.66 29.51
N LEU A 143 -77.03 -17.46 28.98
CA LEU A 143 -76.78 -16.45 27.95
C LEU A 143 -77.64 -16.65 26.69
N ALA A 144 -78.17 -17.85 26.48
CA ALA A 144 -79.14 -18.15 25.44
C ALA A 144 -80.52 -17.49 25.67
N GLU A 145 -80.91 -17.18 26.89
CA GLU A 145 -82.18 -16.49 27.19
C GLU A 145 -81.94 -14.99 27.35
N HIS A 146 -80.94 -14.62 28.15
CA HIS A 146 -80.66 -13.25 28.56
C HIS A 146 -79.38 -12.69 27.91
N HIS A 147 -79.38 -12.64 26.58
CA HIS A 147 -78.35 -11.98 25.77
C HIS A 147 -78.76 -10.53 25.44
N TRP A 148 -77.80 -9.61 25.39
CA TRP A 148 -78.04 -8.21 25.03
C TRP A 148 -78.44 -8.02 23.55
N ALA A 149 -78.08 -8.96 22.68
CA ALA A 149 -78.46 -8.97 21.27
C ALA A 149 -79.76 -9.77 21.02
N ARG A 150 -80.52 -9.36 19.98
CA ARG A 150 -81.74 -10.04 19.51
C ARG A 150 -81.44 -11.49 19.11
N PRO A 151 -82.37 -12.45 19.27
CA PRO A 151 -82.12 -13.87 19.02
C PRO A 151 -81.44 -14.20 17.68
N GLU A 152 -81.74 -13.45 16.62
CA GLU A 152 -81.17 -13.63 15.28
C GLU A 152 -79.70 -13.18 15.17
N ASP A 153 -79.30 -12.18 15.96
CA ASP A 153 -77.96 -11.57 15.95
C ASP A 153 -77.02 -12.19 17.00
N ARG A 154 -77.46 -13.25 17.68
CA ARG A 154 -76.65 -13.88 18.74
C ARG A 154 -75.54 -14.72 18.11
N PRO A 155 -74.30 -14.59 18.60
CA PRO A 155 -73.23 -15.48 18.15
C PRO A 155 -73.61 -16.94 18.46
N PRO A 156 -73.45 -17.88 17.52
CA PRO A 156 -73.80 -19.27 17.75
C PRO A 156 -72.94 -19.86 18.87
N VAL A 157 -73.59 -20.59 19.79
CA VAL A 157 -72.89 -21.31 20.88
C VAL A 157 -72.04 -22.41 20.25
N GLN A 158 -70.71 -22.33 20.40
CA GLN A 158 -69.81 -23.38 19.94
C GLN A 158 -69.83 -24.54 20.92
N GLU A 159 -70.26 -25.73 20.46
CA GLU A 159 -70.17 -26.96 21.26
C GLU A 159 -68.71 -27.28 21.60
N GLN A 160 -68.37 -27.27 22.88
CA GLN A 160 -67.03 -27.67 23.32
C GLN A 160 -66.91 -29.20 23.23
N SER A 161 -66.01 -29.70 22.37
CA SER A 161 -65.72 -31.14 22.32
C SER A 161 -65.14 -31.63 23.65
N THR A 162 -65.58 -32.81 24.12
CA THR A 162 -65.07 -33.42 25.35
C THR A 162 -63.56 -33.60 25.24
N LYS A 163 -62.79 -32.97 26.14
CA LYS A 163 -61.32 -33.05 26.15
C LYS A 163 -60.89 -34.51 26.40
N SER A 164 -60.52 -35.24 25.35
CA SER A 164 -59.84 -36.53 25.51
C SER A 164 -58.44 -36.27 26.05
N ARG A 165 -58.09 -36.92 27.16
CA ARG A 165 -56.75 -36.81 27.74
C ARG A 165 -55.79 -37.54 26.81
N LYS A 166 -55.17 -36.81 25.88
CA LYS A 166 -54.07 -37.32 25.07
C LYS A 166 -52.89 -37.60 26.01
N LEU A 167 -52.60 -38.88 26.25
CA LEU A 167 -51.37 -39.26 26.91
C LEU A 167 -50.20 -38.84 26.02
N HIS A 168 -49.21 -38.20 26.60
CA HIS A 168 -48.03 -37.81 25.85
C HIS A 168 -47.26 -39.06 25.40
N ALA A 169 -46.79 -39.05 24.16
CA ALA A 169 -46.08 -40.18 23.56
C ALA A 169 -44.88 -40.68 24.39
N HIS A 170 -44.23 -39.82 25.18
CA HIS A 170 -43.10 -40.21 26.04
C HIS A 170 -43.49 -41.07 27.25
N LEU A 171 -44.77 -41.13 27.62
CA LEU A 171 -45.27 -41.96 28.72
C LEU A 171 -45.54 -43.41 28.28
N VAL A 172 -45.73 -43.63 26.98
CA VAL A 172 -45.92 -44.97 26.42
C VAL A 172 -44.54 -45.52 26.05
N LYS A 173 -44.04 -46.46 26.86
CA LYS A 173 -42.78 -47.15 26.55
C LYS A 173 -43.00 -48.11 25.39
N ASP A 174 -42.24 -47.93 24.33
CA ASP A 174 -42.36 -48.68 23.08
C ASP A 174 -41.55 -50.01 23.09
N PHE A 175 -40.79 -50.25 24.15
CA PHE A 175 -39.92 -51.41 24.32
C PHE A 175 -40.34 -52.27 25.51
N ASN A 176 -40.54 -53.57 25.25
CA ASN A 176 -40.87 -54.55 26.27
C ASN A 176 -39.58 -55.18 26.81
N ILE A 177 -39.28 -54.91 28.08
CA ILE A 177 -38.07 -55.37 28.76
C ILE A 177 -38.09 -56.89 28.99
N VAL A 178 -39.27 -57.49 29.15
CA VAL A 178 -39.41 -58.94 29.43
C VAL A 178 -39.15 -59.76 28.18
N THR A 179 -39.65 -59.31 27.03
CA THR A 179 -39.49 -60.01 25.76
C THR A 179 -38.33 -59.49 24.92
N ASN A 180 -37.66 -58.41 25.35
CA ASN A 180 -36.58 -57.72 24.66
C ASN A 180 -36.94 -57.30 23.22
N ARG A 181 -38.23 -57.00 22.98
CA ARG A 181 -38.79 -56.65 21.67
C ARG A 181 -39.55 -55.33 21.70
N TYR A 182 -39.54 -54.62 20.58
CA TYR A 182 -40.39 -53.43 20.39
C TYR A 182 -41.82 -53.88 20.10
N HIS A 183 -42.81 -53.10 20.55
CA HIS A 183 -44.22 -53.41 20.32
C HIS A 183 -44.60 -53.32 18.83
N GLU A 184 -44.03 -52.35 18.12
CA GLU A 184 -44.23 -52.17 16.69
C GLU A 184 -42.89 -52.21 15.93
N LYS A 185 -42.86 -52.90 14.78
CA LYS A 185 -41.75 -52.91 13.81
C LYS A 185 -40.37 -53.20 14.44
N HIS A 186 -40.29 -54.28 15.21
CA HIS A 186 -39.08 -54.64 15.96
C HIS A 186 -37.80 -54.73 15.12
N GLU A 187 -37.84 -55.44 13.99
CA GLU A 187 -36.65 -55.63 13.15
C GLU A 187 -36.14 -54.33 12.53
N GLU A 188 -37.05 -53.43 12.12
CA GLU A 188 -36.68 -52.13 11.56
C GLU A 188 -36.04 -51.24 12.62
N LYS A 189 -36.63 -51.18 13.82
CA LYS A 189 -36.10 -50.42 14.96
C LYS A 189 -34.76 -50.98 15.44
N GLU A 190 -34.59 -52.29 15.43
CA GLU A 190 -33.31 -52.92 15.78
C GLU A 190 -32.22 -52.58 14.75
N ARG A 191 -32.54 -52.63 13.45
CA ARG A 191 -31.61 -52.23 12.39
C ARG A 191 -31.22 -50.75 12.50
N GLN A 192 -32.20 -49.88 12.79
CA GLN A 192 -31.95 -48.47 13.03
C GLN A 192 -31.09 -48.24 14.28
N ALA A 193 -31.37 -48.93 15.38
CA ALA A 193 -30.59 -48.86 16.62
C ALA A 193 -29.14 -49.33 16.41
N LYS A 194 -28.93 -50.45 15.70
CA LYS A 194 -27.59 -50.93 15.32
C LYS A 194 -26.84 -49.91 14.47
N ARG A 195 -27.51 -49.32 13.48
CA ARG A 195 -26.94 -48.26 12.64
C ARG A 195 -26.59 -47.01 13.46
N LEU A 196 -27.47 -46.58 14.36
CA LEU A 196 -27.22 -45.42 15.23
C LEU A 196 -26.05 -45.69 16.18
N ASN A 197 -25.97 -46.89 16.77
CA ASN A 197 -24.85 -47.28 17.61
C ASN A 197 -23.53 -47.29 16.83
N LEU A 198 -23.54 -47.83 15.60
CA LEU A 198 -22.37 -47.75 14.72
C LEU A 198 -21.97 -46.30 14.46
N LEU A 199 -22.90 -45.42 14.08
CA LEU A 199 -22.62 -44.00 13.84
C LEU A 199 -22.14 -43.26 15.11
N GLU A 200 -22.68 -43.60 16.27
CA GLU A 200 -22.24 -43.03 17.55
C GLU A 200 -20.82 -43.51 17.89
N SER A 201 -20.52 -44.79 17.66
CA SER A 201 -19.20 -45.37 17.87
C SER A 201 -18.16 -44.78 16.91
N THR A 202 -18.50 -44.57 15.63
CA THR A 202 -17.62 -43.91 14.67
C THR A 202 -17.41 -42.45 15.05
N GLN A 203 -18.45 -41.74 15.49
CA GLN A 203 -18.31 -40.36 15.96
C GLN A 203 -17.42 -40.28 17.21
N LYS A 204 -17.56 -41.20 18.18
CA LYS A 204 -16.68 -41.27 19.35
C LYS A 204 -15.24 -41.55 18.95
N TYR A 205 -15.03 -42.48 18.02
CA TYR A 205 -13.71 -42.79 17.47
C TYR A 205 -13.08 -41.57 16.80
N MET A 206 -13.80 -40.86 15.93
CA MET A 206 -13.31 -39.65 15.25
C MET A 206 -13.00 -38.51 16.22
N ARG A 207 -13.76 -38.40 17.33
CA ARG A 207 -13.48 -37.40 18.38
C ARG A 207 -12.23 -37.73 19.20
N GLN A 208 -12.00 -39.01 19.50
CA GLN A 208 -10.83 -39.45 20.26
C GLN A 208 -9.56 -39.43 19.41
N ASN A 209 -9.66 -39.89 18.16
CA ASN A 209 -8.57 -39.97 17.22
C ASN A 209 -8.69 -38.81 16.23
N ARG A 210 -7.90 -37.77 16.45
CA ARG A 210 -7.94 -36.56 15.59
C ARG A 210 -7.37 -36.82 14.20
N PHE A 211 -6.42 -37.75 14.10
CA PHE A 211 -5.69 -38.07 12.89
C PHE A 211 -5.90 -39.54 12.51
N ASP A 212 -6.17 -39.80 11.23
CA ASP A 212 -6.22 -41.13 10.66
C ASP A 212 -4.87 -41.48 10.00
N PRO A 213 -4.09 -42.42 10.56
CA PRO A 213 -2.80 -42.80 10.00
C PRO A 213 -2.91 -43.54 8.65
N VAL A 214 -4.07 -44.12 8.33
CA VAL A 214 -4.27 -44.86 7.07
C VAL A 214 -4.55 -43.89 5.94
N ALA A 215 -5.48 -42.97 6.15
CA ALA A 215 -5.79 -41.92 5.18
C ALA A 215 -4.74 -40.78 5.17
N GLN A 216 -3.88 -40.72 6.18
CA GLN A 216 -2.93 -39.63 6.43
C GLN A 216 -3.59 -38.25 6.47
N GLN A 217 -4.82 -38.19 6.98
CA GLN A 217 -5.64 -36.98 7.03
C GLN A 217 -6.24 -36.80 8.41
N PHE A 218 -6.57 -35.55 8.77
CA PHE A 218 -7.35 -35.30 9.98
C PHE A 218 -8.82 -35.67 9.77
N ASN A 219 -9.40 -36.33 10.78
CA ASN A 219 -10.81 -36.71 10.77
C ASN A 219 -11.74 -35.47 10.78
N ASP A 220 -11.26 -34.35 11.33
CA ASP A 220 -11.95 -33.06 11.30
C ASP A 220 -11.49 -32.24 10.08
N PRO A 221 -12.38 -31.94 9.11
CA PRO A 221 -11.99 -31.23 7.88
C PRO A 221 -11.49 -29.80 8.14
N ARG A 222 -11.98 -29.16 9.20
CA ARG A 222 -11.48 -27.83 9.60
C ARG A 222 -10.04 -27.87 10.10
N HIS A 223 -9.66 -28.96 10.77
CA HIS A 223 -8.28 -29.10 11.26
C HIS A 223 -7.33 -29.39 10.10
N GLU A 224 -7.77 -30.21 9.15
CA GLU A 224 -7.06 -30.47 7.89
C GLU A 224 -6.80 -29.17 7.11
N GLU A 225 -7.83 -28.33 6.94
CA GLU A 225 -7.68 -27.02 6.27
C GLU A 225 -6.70 -26.10 7.00
N MET A 226 -6.72 -26.07 8.34
CA MET A 226 -5.78 -25.27 9.13
C MET A 226 -4.34 -25.75 8.97
N VAL A 227 -4.11 -27.07 9.03
CA VAL A 227 -2.76 -27.64 8.86
C VAL A 227 -2.26 -27.39 7.43
N ARG A 228 -3.11 -27.63 6.43
CA ARG A 228 -2.77 -27.36 5.03
C ARG A 228 -2.45 -25.88 4.78
N ALA A 229 -3.20 -24.96 5.39
CA ALA A 229 -2.91 -23.54 5.30
C ALA A 229 -1.57 -23.18 5.98
N ALA A 230 -1.26 -23.80 7.11
CA ALA A 230 0.01 -23.61 7.81
C ALA A 230 1.19 -24.16 7.01
N ASP A 231 1.05 -25.33 6.40
CA ASP A 231 2.08 -25.94 5.55
C ASP A 231 2.31 -25.11 4.29
N ASN A 232 1.24 -24.68 3.60
CA ASN A 232 1.35 -23.78 2.45
C ASN A 232 2.04 -22.45 2.82
N ALA A 233 1.72 -21.88 3.98
CA ALA A 233 2.35 -20.65 4.46
C ALA A 233 3.83 -20.88 4.76
N ARG A 234 4.18 -22.02 5.35
CA ARG A 234 5.57 -22.42 5.63
C ARG A 234 6.37 -22.64 4.35
N GLU A 235 5.80 -23.29 3.35
CA GLU A 235 6.43 -23.48 2.04
C GLU A 235 6.70 -22.14 1.37
N ALA A 236 5.72 -21.23 1.37
CA ALA A 236 5.89 -19.88 0.87
C ALA A 236 6.97 -19.11 1.65
N GLU A 237 7.00 -19.22 2.98
CA GLU A 237 8.03 -18.59 3.82
C GLU A 237 9.42 -19.12 3.47
N ILE A 238 9.58 -20.43 3.28
CA ILE A 238 10.86 -21.06 2.92
C ILE A 238 11.37 -20.48 1.60
N VAL A 239 10.50 -20.33 0.59
CA VAL A 239 10.86 -19.75 -0.71
C VAL A 239 11.28 -18.29 -0.55
N VAL A 240 10.47 -17.47 0.13
CA VAL A 240 10.77 -16.05 0.36
C VAL A 240 12.06 -15.88 1.16
N ARG A 241 12.29 -16.74 2.15
CA ARG A 241 13.52 -16.74 2.95
C ARG A 241 14.73 -17.13 2.12
N ALA A 242 14.62 -18.17 1.30
CA ALA A 242 15.68 -18.59 0.40
C ALA A 242 16.03 -17.47 -0.59
N GLU A 243 15.02 -16.84 -1.20
CA GLU A 243 15.21 -15.67 -2.04
C GLU A 243 15.85 -14.52 -1.27
N SER A 244 15.40 -14.21 -0.05
CA SER A 244 15.95 -13.12 0.76
C SER A 244 17.44 -13.30 1.07
N GLN A 245 17.91 -14.54 1.24
CA GLN A 245 19.31 -14.86 1.51
C GLN A 245 20.20 -14.76 0.27
N LEU A 246 19.63 -14.73 -0.94
CA LEU A 246 20.42 -14.52 -2.15
C LEU A 246 21.07 -13.12 -2.12
N PRO A 247 22.36 -13.02 -2.47
CA PRO A 247 23.05 -11.75 -2.51
C PRO A 247 22.41 -10.82 -3.57
N PRO A 248 22.43 -9.49 -3.37
CA PRO A 248 21.85 -8.54 -4.32
C PRO A 248 22.41 -8.67 -5.74
N THR A 249 23.69 -9.07 -5.86
CA THR A 249 24.36 -9.32 -7.14
C THR A 249 23.83 -10.53 -7.91
N VAL A 250 23.10 -11.43 -7.26
CA VAL A 250 22.42 -12.56 -7.91
C VAL A 250 20.96 -12.20 -8.16
N LYS A 251 20.29 -11.55 -7.20
CA LYS A 251 18.89 -11.09 -7.34
C LYS A 251 18.70 -10.10 -8.50
N GLY A 252 19.63 -9.18 -8.67
CA GLY A 252 19.53 -8.13 -9.69
C GLY A 252 19.96 -8.56 -11.08
N ARG A 253 20.37 -9.82 -11.31
CA ARG A 253 20.79 -10.26 -12.64
C ARG A 253 19.58 -10.41 -13.54
N GLU A 254 19.73 -9.97 -14.79
CA GLU A 254 18.72 -10.18 -15.85
C GLU A 254 18.33 -11.67 -15.98
N SER A 255 19.31 -12.57 -15.88
CA SER A 255 19.08 -14.01 -15.93
C SER A 255 18.29 -14.60 -14.77
N ALA A 256 18.08 -13.84 -13.67
CA ALA A 256 17.21 -14.26 -12.57
C ALA A 256 15.73 -13.99 -12.87
N HIS A 257 15.45 -13.08 -13.81
CA HIS A 257 14.09 -12.69 -14.19
C HIS A 257 13.65 -13.27 -15.54
N TYR A 258 14.56 -13.95 -16.22
CA TYR A 258 14.34 -14.56 -17.52
C TYR A 258 14.70 -16.06 -17.49
N GLY A 259 13.73 -16.90 -17.80
CA GLY A 259 13.94 -18.33 -17.94
C GLY A 259 14.65 -18.64 -19.25
N ILE A 260 15.92 -19.03 -19.19
CA ILE A 260 16.72 -19.32 -20.41
C ILE A 260 16.13 -20.48 -21.23
N ILE A 261 15.46 -21.43 -20.57
CA ILE A 261 14.94 -22.65 -21.21
C ILE A 261 13.51 -22.44 -21.71
N SER A 262 12.63 -21.86 -20.89
CA SER A 262 11.23 -21.61 -21.26
C SER A 262 11.05 -20.35 -22.11
N HIS A 263 12.07 -19.48 -22.15
CA HIS A 263 12.00 -18.13 -22.71
C HIS A 263 10.89 -17.26 -22.08
N GLU A 264 10.38 -17.66 -20.92
CA GLU A 264 9.36 -16.92 -20.18
C GLU A 264 10.01 -15.88 -19.27
N VAL A 265 9.39 -14.71 -19.20
CA VAL A 265 9.80 -13.63 -18.30
C VAL A 265 9.04 -13.79 -17.00
N HIS A 266 9.75 -13.99 -15.89
CA HIS A 266 9.14 -14.11 -14.56
C HIS A 266 8.71 -12.76 -13.99
N ASN A 267 9.51 -11.72 -14.22
CA ASN A 267 9.26 -10.35 -13.75
C ASN A 267 9.44 -9.33 -14.90
N GLU A 268 8.33 -8.99 -15.56
CA GLU A 268 8.30 -8.03 -16.68
C GLU A 268 8.81 -6.64 -16.27
N ASP A 269 8.44 -6.17 -15.07
CA ASP A 269 8.78 -4.81 -14.62
C ASP A 269 10.29 -4.60 -14.46
N VAL A 270 11.00 -5.61 -13.94
CA VAL A 270 12.46 -5.53 -13.76
C VAL A 270 13.17 -5.64 -15.10
N MET A 271 12.65 -6.44 -16.03
CA MET A 271 13.19 -6.53 -17.39
C MET A 271 13.05 -5.20 -18.13
N ASN A 272 11.86 -4.59 -18.08
CA ASN A 272 11.62 -3.27 -18.67
C ASN A 272 12.51 -2.18 -18.07
N MET A 273 12.84 -2.28 -16.77
CA MET A 273 13.80 -1.37 -16.13
C MET A 273 15.21 -1.54 -16.72
N TRP A 274 15.67 -2.78 -16.95
CA TRP A 274 16.95 -3.04 -17.59
C TRP A 274 17.00 -2.50 -19.01
N ASP A 275 15.94 -2.71 -19.79
CA ASP A 275 15.81 -2.17 -21.15
C ASP A 275 15.87 -0.64 -21.15
N GLN A 276 15.15 0.02 -20.24
CA GLN A 276 15.22 1.48 -20.08
C GLN A 276 16.61 1.97 -19.67
N MET A 277 17.28 1.29 -18.73
CA MET A 277 18.63 1.69 -18.32
C MET A 277 19.64 1.59 -19.47
N GLU A 278 19.47 0.60 -20.36
CA GLU A 278 20.31 0.42 -21.54
C GLU A 278 19.98 1.46 -22.63
N GLU A 279 18.71 1.80 -22.83
CA GLU A 279 18.28 2.91 -23.70
C GLU A 279 18.84 4.25 -23.20
N ASP A 280 18.70 4.56 -21.91
CA ASP A 280 19.25 5.76 -21.28
C ASP A 280 20.78 5.82 -21.41
N ARG A 281 21.45 4.66 -21.37
CA ARG A 281 22.89 4.58 -21.58
C ARG A 281 23.25 4.91 -23.03
N LYS A 282 22.54 4.34 -24.00
CA LYS A 282 22.72 4.66 -25.43
C LYS A 282 22.47 6.14 -25.71
N ASP A 283 21.44 6.71 -25.10
CA ASP A 283 21.08 8.11 -25.27
C ASP A 283 22.10 9.05 -24.64
N ARG A 284 22.69 8.69 -23.49
CA ARG A 284 23.83 9.41 -22.93
C ARG A 284 25.03 9.46 -23.87
N TYR A 285 25.37 8.37 -24.56
CA TYR A 285 26.45 8.36 -25.55
C TYR A 285 26.12 9.21 -26.78
N LYS A 286 24.89 9.14 -27.30
CA LYS A 286 24.44 9.99 -28.41
C LYS A 286 24.51 11.47 -28.03
N ASN A 287 23.99 11.83 -26.85
CA ASN A 287 23.98 13.19 -26.36
C ASN A 287 25.39 13.73 -26.13
N ARG A 288 26.30 12.90 -25.59
CA ARG A 288 27.70 13.28 -25.43
C ARG A 288 28.33 13.65 -26.77
N TYR A 289 28.12 12.84 -27.81
CA TYR A 289 28.66 13.14 -29.15
C TYR A 289 28.11 14.44 -29.72
N ILE A 290 26.82 14.70 -29.57
CA ILE A 290 26.18 15.95 -30.02
C ILE A 290 26.75 17.16 -29.27
N VAL A 291 26.93 17.05 -27.95
CA VAL A 291 27.50 18.14 -27.14
C VAL A 291 28.95 18.40 -27.51
N GLU A 292 29.79 17.36 -27.64
CA GLU A 292 31.18 17.50 -28.05
C GLU A 292 31.30 18.13 -29.45
N HIS A 293 30.46 17.71 -30.40
CA HIS A 293 30.42 18.31 -31.74
C HIS A 293 30.02 19.79 -31.70
N ASN A 294 28.99 20.14 -30.94
CA ASN A 294 28.54 21.53 -30.80
C ASN A 294 29.59 22.42 -30.15
N VAL A 295 30.28 21.94 -29.12
CA VAL A 295 31.41 22.65 -28.47
C VAL A 295 32.52 22.87 -29.49
N HIS A 296 32.91 21.85 -30.24
CA HIS A 296 33.94 21.98 -31.26
C HIS A 296 33.58 23.03 -32.34
N VAL A 297 32.34 23.04 -32.81
CA VAL A 297 31.86 24.04 -33.77
C VAL A 297 31.87 25.45 -33.15
N GLN A 298 31.57 25.60 -31.87
CA GLN A 298 31.66 26.89 -31.17
C GLN A 298 33.11 27.36 -31.00
N ASP A 299 34.03 26.44 -30.70
CA ASP A 299 35.46 26.75 -30.61
C ASP A 299 35.99 27.24 -31.95
N LEU A 300 35.70 26.54 -33.05
CA LEU A 300 36.07 26.97 -34.40
C LEU A 300 35.52 28.36 -34.76
N LYS A 301 34.28 28.66 -34.37
CA LYS A 301 33.69 29.99 -34.54
C LYS A 301 34.42 31.04 -33.72
N THR A 302 34.74 30.73 -32.46
CA THR A 302 35.45 31.62 -31.56
C THR A 302 36.87 31.90 -32.07
N ASP A 303 37.56 30.89 -32.58
CA ASP A 303 38.86 31.02 -33.23
C ASP A 303 38.78 31.91 -34.48
N HIS A 304 37.75 31.74 -35.30
CA HIS A 304 37.55 32.60 -36.47
C HIS A 304 37.27 34.07 -36.06
N ILE A 305 36.46 34.29 -35.03
CA ILE A 305 36.16 35.63 -34.49
C ILE A 305 37.40 36.27 -33.85
N THR A 306 38.18 35.51 -33.08
CA THR A 306 39.39 36.04 -32.44
C THR A 306 40.46 36.36 -33.49
N ASN A 307 40.63 35.51 -34.50
CA ASN A 307 41.57 35.74 -35.60
C ASN A 307 41.16 36.96 -36.44
N SER A 308 39.89 37.07 -36.85
CA SER A 308 39.38 38.26 -37.56
C SER A 308 39.52 39.54 -36.73
N ARG A 309 39.23 39.51 -35.43
CA ARG A 309 39.47 40.66 -34.53
C ARG A 309 40.96 41.01 -34.43
N ARG A 310 41.84 40.02 -34.37
CA ARG A 310 43.30 40.23 -34.34
C ARG A 310 43.78 40.87 -35.64
N LEU A 311 43.31 40.40 -36.79
CA LEU A 311 43.60 41.01 -38.10
C LEU A 311 43.08 42.45 -38.15
N ASN A 312 41.86 42.70 -37.68
CA ASN A 312 41.26 44.04 -37.64
C ASN A 312 41.94 45.02 -36.67
N ARG A 313 42.61 44.52 -35.62
CA ARG A 313 43.43 45.38 -34.72
C ARG A 313 44.71 45.86 -35.39
N VAL A 314 45.24 45.09 -36.33
CA VAL A 314 46.51 45.36 -37.01
C VAL A 314 46.29 46.04 -38.37
N ALA A 315 45.07 46.01 -38.91
CA ALA A 315 44.75 46.58 -40.22
C ALA A 315 44.65 48.13 -40.16
N PRO A 316 45.62 48.88 -40.73
CA PRO A 316 45.54 50.35 -40.77
C PRO A 316 44.41 50.84 -41.70
N GLU A 317 44.06 50.02 -42.69
CA GLU A 317 43.02 50.27 -43.70
C GLU A 317 41.65 50.61 -43.10
N ARG A 318 41.35 50.13 -41.87
CA ARG A 318 40.10 50.45 -41.17
C ARG A 318 39.93 51.95 -40.89
N PHE A 319 41.03 52.67 -40.65
CA PHE A 319 41.01 54.09 -40.34
C PHE A 319 41.12 54.96 -41.59
N GLU A 320 41.57 54.40 -42.71
CA GLU A 320 41.69 55.12 -43.98
C GLU A 320 40.34 55.60 -44.50
N GLU A 321 39.27 54.81 -44.37
CA GLU A 321 37.95 55.22 -44.86
C GLU A 321 37.44 56.48 -44.14
N SER A 322 37.68 56.59 -42.83
CA SER A 322 37.32 57.76 -42.04
C SER A 322 38.18 58.96 -42.41
N LYS A 323 39.49 58.74 -42.63
CA LYS A 323 40.43 59.76 -43.09
C LYS A 323 40.10 60.28 -44.49
N ARG A 324 39.73 59.40 -45.44
CA ARG A 324 39.33 59.77 -46.81
C ARG A 324 38.01 60.52 -46.83
N ARG A 325 37.08 60.18 -45.92
CA ARG A 325 35.76 60.82 -45.84
C ARG A 325 35.83 62.25 -45.30
N GLY A 326 36.75 62.52 -44.36
CA GLY A 326 37.00 63.87 -43.83
C GLY A 326 35.95 64.39 -42.83
N TYR A 327 34.93 63.60 -42.50
CA TYR A 327 33.94 63.91 -41.45
C TYR A 327 33.44 62.64 -40.76
N ASP A 328 32.96 62.78 -39.53
CA ASP A 328 32.40 61.69 -38.73
C ASP A 328 30.99 61.33 -39.24
N ILE A 329 30.72 60.05 -39.45
CA ILE A 329 29.46 59.56 -40.04
C ILE A 329 28.30 59.75 -39.06
N ILE A 330 28.58 59.63 -37.76
CA ILE A 330 27.54 59.66 -36.73
C ILE A 330 27.08 61.09 -36.47
N ASP A 331 28.02 62.02 -36.30
CA ASP A 331 27.73 63.39 -35.90
C ASP A 331 27.83 64.41 -37.04
N ASN A 332 28.23 63.98 -38.25
CA ASN A 332 28.41 64.79 -39.44
C ASN A 332 29.34 66.01 -39.27
N THR A 333 30.23 65.97 -38.26
CA THR A 333 31.22 67.00 -37.99
C THR A 333 32.49 66.74 -38.79
N ALA A 334 33.06 67.78 -39.41
CA ALA A 334 34.33 67.67 -40.12
C ALA A 334 35.49 67.30 -39.18
N PHE A 335 36.45 66.55 -39.71
CA PHE A 335 37.72 66.29 -39.05
C PHE A 335 38.73 67.38 -39.44
N GLY A 336 39.34 68.02 -38.44
CA GLY A 336 40.20 69.18 -38.67
C GLY A 336 40.83 69.71 -37.38
N GLN A 337 41.64 70.77 -37.51
CA GLN A 337 42.25 71.49 -36.38
C GLN A 337 41.44 72.71 -35.94
N GLY A 338 40.25 72.92 -36.50
CA GLY A 338 39.36 74.01 -36.14
C GLY A 338 38.74 73.83 -34.74
N PRO A 339 38.31 74.92 -34.09
CA PRO A 339 37.75 74.88 -32.73
C PRO A 339 36.41 74.14 -32.61
N LYS A 340 35.75 73.82 -33.73
CA LYS A 340 34.51 73.02 -33.79
C LYS A 340 34.71 71.69 -34.53
N ASP A 341 35.92 71.40 -34.99
CA ASP A 341 36.23 70.18 -35.71
C ASP A 341 36.61 69.08 -34.73
N LYS A 342 36.27 67.84 -35.07
CA LYS A 342 36.73 66.70 -34.27
C LYS A 342 38.17 66.36 -34.62
N VAL A 343 38.95 66.00 -33.60
CA VAL A 343 40.31 65.49 -33.79
C VAL A 343 40.23 64.11 -34.44
N LEU A 344 40.88 63.96 -35.60
CA LEU A 344 40.98 62.68 -36.29
C LEU A 344 41.85 61.72 -35.46
N TYR A 345 41.36 60.50 -35.23
CA TYR A 345 42.13 59.47 -34.56
C TYR A 345 43.31 59.01 -35.43
N GLU A 346 44.53 59.14 -34.91
CA GLU A 346 45.73 58.62 -35.56
C GLU A 346 45.94 57.15 -35.20
N PRO A 347 45.99 56.23 -36.19
CA PRO A 347 46.22 54.83 -35.90
C PRO A 347 47.63 54.61 -35.34
N PHE A 348 47.73 53.86 -34.24
CA PHE A 348 49.03 53.42 -33.69
C PHE A 348 49.77 52.44 -34.60
N THR A 349 49.07 51.85 -35.57
CA THR A 349 49.64 50.90 -36.54
C THR A 349 50.24 51.64 -37.72
N ARG A 350 51.48 51.30 -38.11
CA ARG A 350 52.10 51.83 -39.33
C ARG A 350 51.37 51.35 -40.58
N ASP A 351 51.30 52.21 -41.59
CA ASP A 351 50.74 51.86 -42.89
C ASP A 351 51.50 50.67 -43.51
N ARG A 352 50.78 49.88 -44.31
CA ARG A 352 51.38 48.74 -45.00
C ARG A 352 52.37 49.27 -46.02
N MET A 353 53.65 48.99 -45.82
CA MET A 353 54.69 49.33 -46.79
C MET A 353 54.33 48.77 -48.16
N THR A 354 54.39 49.65 -49.15
CA THR A 354 54.22 49.27 -50.54
C THR A 354 55.27 48.23 -50.92
N PRO A 355 55.00 47.35 -51.91
CA PRO A 355 56.00 46.41 -52.40
C PRO A 355 57.32 47.10 -52.76
N TRP A 356 57.28 48.36 -53.18
CA TRP A 356 58.45 49.13 -53.57
C TRP A 356 59.26 49.68 -52.38
N GLU A 357 58.58 50.16 -51.34
CA GLU A 357 59.23 50.54 -50.08
C GLU A 357 59.87 49.35 -49.37
N LYS A 358 59.23 48.17 -49.41
CA LYS A 358 59.83 46.94 -48.87
C LYS A 358 61.13 46.56 -49.56
N VAL A 359 61.24 46.80 -50.88
CA VAL A 359 62.48 46.55 -51.62
C VAL A 359 63.55 47.59 -51.30
N MET A 360 63.17 48.86 -51.07
CA MET A 360 64.12 49.92 -50.67
C MET A 360 64.66 49.71 -49.26
N ASP A 361 63.82 49.30 -48.31
CA ASP A 361 64.25 48.95 -46.94
C ASP A 361 65.04 47.63 -46.90
N GLY A 362 64.69 46.67 -47.76
CA GLY A 362 65.50 45.46 -47.98
C GLY A 362 66.84 45.73 -48.66
N ARG A 363 67.04 46.95 -49.19
CA ARG A 363 68.28 47.42 -49.84
C ARG A 363 69.05 48.39 -48.94
N ALA A 364 69.00 48.20 -47.62
CA ALA A 364 69.93 48.84 -46.71
C ALA A 364 71.39 48.47 -47.12
N PRO A 365 72.33 49.43 -47.16
CA PRO A 365 73.74 49.12 -47.43
C PRO A 365 74.29 48.23 -46.31
N VAL A 366 75.02 47.19 -46.71
CA VAL A 366 75.74 46.27 -45.82
C VAL A 366 76.76 47.08 -45.00
N ALA A 367 76.34 47.56 -43.83
CA ALA A 367 77.24 48.01 -42.79
C ALA A 367 77.64 46.76 -41.99
N ALA A 368 78.94 46.45 -42.02
CA ALA A 368 79.54 45.29 -41.39
C ALA A 368 79.14 45.15 -39.92
N GLN A 369 78.51 44.03 -39.57
CA GLN A 369 78.51 43.50 -38.20
C GLN A 369 79.52 42.35 -38.10
N PRO A 370 80.34 42.30 -37.03
CA PRO A 370 81.25 41.21 -36.77
C PRO A 370 80.50 39.95 -36.32
N ALA A 371 81.04 38.81 -36.72
CA ALA A 371 80.52 37.48 -36.47
C ALA A 371 80.39 37.15 -34.98
N SER A 372 79.22 36.65 -34.57
CA SER A 372 79.07 35.80 -33.39
C SER A 372 78.02 34.71 -33.62
N SER A 373 78.53 33.51 -33.86
CA SER A 373 78.03 32.20 -33.43
C SER A 373 76.52 31.93 -33.46
N SER A 374 76.10 31.26 -34.53
CA SER A 374 74.93 30.39 -34.59
C SER A 374 75.13 29.14 -33.73
N MET A 375 74.23 28.89 -32.78
CA MET A 375 73.93 27.56 -32.27
C MET A 375 72.41 27.38 -32.28
N ALA A 376 71.90 26.71 -33.30
CA ALA A 376 70.62 26.00 -33.23
C ALA A 376 70.89 24.60 -32.69
N PRO A 377 69.88 23.95 -32.10
CA PRO A 377 69.60 22.60 -32.56
C PRO A 377 68.12 22.39 -32.84
N ALA A 378 67.84 21.76 -33.98
CA ALA A 378 66.59 21.08 -34.23
C ALA A 378 66.87 19.70 -34.83
N LEU A 379 66.21 18.70 -34.23
CA LEU A 379 65.72 17.45 -34.83
C LEU A 379 66.74 16.41 -35.33
N THR A 380 66.61 15.20 -34.80
CA THR A 380 66.47 13.99 -35.63
C THR A 380 65.80 12.89 -34.81
N GLY A 381 64.67 12.40 -35.33
CA GLY A 381 64.07 11.15 -34.90
C GLY A 381 64.88 9.96 -35.42
N THR A 382 64.89 8.88 -34.65
CA THR A 382 65.32 7.56 -35.11
C THR A 382 64.33 6.53 -34.63
N MET A 383 63.78 5.80 -35.59
CA MET A 383 62.96 4.62 -35.39
C MET A 383 63.79 3.51 -34.72
N LYS A 384 63.19 2.70 -33.86
CA LYS A 384 63.71 1.37 -33.55
C LYS A 384 62.58 0.36 -33.42
N LEU A 385 62.67 -0.64 -34.29
CA LEU A 385 61.84 -1.83 -34.40
C LEU A 385 62.00 -2.76 -33.17
N ALA A 386 60.98 -3.59 -32.98
CA ALA A 386 60.88 -4.70 -32.04
C ALA A 386 62.00 -5.76 -32.17
N PRO A 387 62.14 -6.65 -31.18
CA PRO A 387 61.66 -8.01 -31.43
C PRO A 387 60.88 -8.67 -30.26
N GLU A 388 60.29 -9.82 -30.59
CA GLU A 388 59.41 -10.69 -29.82
C GLU A 388 60.02 -11.48 -28.65
N ALA A 389 59.11 -11.90 -27.76
CA ALA A 389 58.98 -13.19 -27.04
C ALA A 389 60.00 -13.65 -25.98
N GLY A 390 59.48 -13.99 -24.79
CA GLY A 390 60.11 -14.94 -23.85
C GLY A 390 59.80 -14.76 -22.36
N GLU A 391 58.70 -15.37 -21.89
CA GLU A 391 58.45 -15.99 -20.57
C GLU A 391 58.64 -15.26 -19.21
N ARG A 392 57.49 -15.14 -18.51
CA ARG A 392 57.17 -15.53 -17.11
C ARG A 392 58.25 -15.36 -16.02
N GLN A 393 57.95 -14.54 -15.00
CA GLN A 393 57.68 -15.03 -13.64
C GLN A 393 57.14 -13.94 -12.69
N LEU A 394 56.51 -14.43 -11.63
CA LEU A 394 55.66 -13.81 -10.63
C LEU A 394 56.41 -12.95 -9.60
N THR A 395 55.60 -12.36 -8.71
CA THR A 395 55.91 -11.56 -7.49
C THR A 395 56.04 -10.06 -7.79
N GLY A 396 55.40 -9.13 -7.10
CA GLY A 396 54.72 -9.15 -5.81
C GLY A 396 55.03 -7.80 -5.15
N SER A 397 54.09 -7.28 -4.35
CA SER A 397 54.26 -6.17 -3.41
C SER A 397 54.21 -4.73 -3.93
N SER A 398 53.02 -4.14 -3.80
CA SER A 398 52.73 -3.04 -2.88
C SER A 398 53.78 -1.92 -2.71
N SER A 399 53.47 -0.73 -3.24
CA SER A 399 53.67 0.52 -2.49
C SER A 399 52.72 1.61 -3.00
N ALA A 400 51.62 1.80 -2.27
CA ALA A 400 50.76 2.97 -2.40
C ALA A 400 51.46 4.16 -1.76
N GLN A 401 51.84 5.13 -2.57
CA GLN A 401 52.39 6.40 -2.11
C GLN A 401 51.32 7.21 -1.38
N GLN A 402 51.74 7.74 -0.24
CA GLN A 402 51.02 8.58 0.69
C GLN A 402 50.49 9.86 0.03
N LEU A 403 49.17 10.07 0.13
CA LEU A 403 48.56 11.38 -0.05
C LEU A 403 48.77 12.20 1.22
N ARG A 404 49.48 13.33 1.06
CA ARG A 404 49.63 14.37 2.08
C ARG A 404 48.29 15.06 2.34
N ALA A 405 47.97 15.17 3.62
CA ALA A 405 46.86 15.95 4.16
C ALA A 405 47.07 17.46 3.98
N THR A 406 45.98 18.18 3.73
CA THR A 406 45.83 19.62 4.00
C THR A 406 44.75 19.80 5.07
N PRO A 407 44.98 20.60 6.13
CA PRO A 407 43.96 20.88 7.15
C PRO A 407 43.22 22.18 6.81
N SER A 408 41.89 22.14 6.74
CA SER A 408 41.05 23.34 6.67
C SER A 408 40.15 23.45 7.90
N VAL A 409 40.65 24.26 8.84
CA VAL A 409 39.96 25.26 9.66
C VAL A 409 38.48 25.01 10.03
N ARG A 410 38.32 24.65 11.31
CA ARG A 410 37.16 24.89 12.17
C ARG A 410 36.62 26.33 12.02
N SER A 411 35.32 26.47 11.80
CA SER A 411 34.57 27.60 12.36
C SER A 411 33.27 27.06 12.96
N GLY A 412 33.13 27.26 14.27
CA GLY A 412 31.91 27.02 15.01
C GLY A 412 31.03 28.26 14.98
N ALA A 413 29.73 28.07 14.87
CA ALA A 413 28.74 29.06 15.26
C ALA A 413 27.63 28.32 15.99
N SER A 414 27.60 28.53 17.30
CA SER A 414 26.54 28.12 18.21
C SER A 414 25.26 28.89 17.89
N PHE A 415 24.15 28.16 17.75
CA PHE A 415 22.81 28.73 17.73
C PHE A 415 22.38 29.05 19.16
N HIS A 416 22.03 30.31 19.41
CA HIS A 416 21.29 30.71 20.59
C HIS A 416 19.82 30.34 20.44
N THR A 417 19.34 29.63 21.44
CA THR A 417 17.93 29.38 21.74
C THR A 417 17.29 30.64 22.31
N ALA A 418 16.11 31.01 21.81
CA ALA A 418 15.15 31.82 22.54
C ALA A 418 13.73 31.44 22.10
N SER A 419 13.05 30.74 22.98
CA SER A 419 11.62 30.51 23.00
C SER A 419 10.89 31.78 23.40
N THR A 420 9.76 32.09 22.74
CA THR A 420 8.60 32.67 23.44
C THR A 420 7.31 32.30 22.74
N ALA A 421 6.31 32.01 23.58
CA ALA A 421 5.03 31.43 23.31
C ALA A 421 3.99 32.39 22.69
N SER A 422 2.87 31.76 22.30
CA SER A 422 1.49 32.24 22.49
C SER A 422 0.78 32.79 21.26
N SER A 423 -0.27 32.08 20.83
CA SER A 423 -1.66 32.53 21.04
C SER A 423 -2.60 32.22 19.86
N LYS A 424 -3.61 31.39 20.17
CA LYS A 424 -5.05 31.53 19.83
C LYS A 424 -5.52 31.64 18.36
N ARG A 425 -6.38 30.67 18.04
CA ARG A 425 -7.77 30.79 17.54
C ARG A 425 -8.07 31.76 16.38
N ARG A 426 -8.50 31.19 15.26
CA ARG A 426 -9.73 31.50 14.47
C ARG A 426 -9.69 30.61 13.22
N SER A 427 -10.57 29.65 12.95
CA SER A 427 -12.01 29.72 12.70
C SER A 427 -12.42 30.97 11.93
N GLU A 428 -12.45 30.88 10.60
CA GLU A 428 -13.58 31.23 9.71
C GLU A 428 -13.12 31.36 8.25
N LEU A 429 -14.11 31.35 7.35
CA LEU A 429 -14.07 31.62 5.91
C LEU A 429 -13.62 30.44 5.02
N ARG A 430 -14.25 30.15 3.89
CA ARG A 430 -15.45 30.71 3.25
C ARG A 430 -15.86 29.74 2.15
N ARG A 431 -17.18 29.59 2.00
CA ARG A 431 -17.84 29.17 0.77
C ARG A 431 -17.80 30.34 -0.21
N SER A 432 -17.35 30.12 -1.44
CA SER A 432 -17.65 30.98 -2.58
C SER A 432 -17.53 30.20 -3.88
N GLU A 433 -18.68 30.00 -4.51
CA GLU A 433 -18.82 29.75 -5.94
C GLU A 433 -18.39 31.01 -6.71
N SER A 434 -17.66 30.85 -7.81
CA SER A 434 -17.80 31.72 -8.99
C SER A 434 -17.11 31.13 -10.23
N VAL A 435 -17.95 30.74 -11.17
CA VAL A 435 -17.86 30.79 -12.64
C VAL A 435 -16.68 31.56 -13.26
N GLY A 436 -15.98 30.90 -14.19
CA GLY A 436 -15.76 31.43 -15.55
C GLY A 436 -14.45 32.17 -15.89
N ALA A 437 -13.57 31.49 -16.64
CA ALA A 437 -13.10 31.87 -17.98
C ALA A 437 -11.57 31.79 -18.24
N THR A 438 -11.23 30.87 -19.15
CA THR A 438 -10.31 30.99 -20.30
C THR A 438 -8.77 30.88 -20.18
N LEU A 439 -8.28 29.94 -21.00
CA LEU A 439 -7.03 29.88 -21.80
C LEU A 439 -5.77 29.22 -21.18
N GLY A 440 -5.39 28.09 -21.80
CA GLY A 440 -4.06 27.47 -21.66
C GLY A 440 -4.11 25.95 -21.69
N GLY A 441 -4.21 25.36 -22.89
CA GLY A 441 -4.16 23.90 -23.04
C GLY A 441 -2.77 23.30 -22.77
N PRO A 442 -2.71 21.99 -22.47
CA PRO A 442 -1.65 21.18 -23.05
C PRO A 442 -2.13 19.84 -23.64
N ALA A 443 -1.55 19.55 -24.80
CA ALA A 443 -1.30 18.26 -25.46
C ALA A 443 -1.93 16.99 -24.85
N HIS A 444 -2.84 16.40 -25.63
CA HIS A 444 -3.21 14.99 -25.54
C HIS A 444 -2.01 14.08 -25.86
N ARG A 445 -1.67 13.19 -24.93
CA ARG A 445 -0.97 11.93 -25.24
C ARG A 445 -2.03 10.83 -25.46
N PRO A 446 -1.94 10.01 -26.52
CA PRO A 446 -2.85 8.89 -26.70
C PRO A 446 -2.52 7.75 -25.72
N ALA A 447 -3.56 7.17 -25.13
CA ALA A 447 -3.47 5.98 -24.30
C ALA A 447 -3.14 4.73 -25.13
N PRO A 448 -2.33 3.78 -24.62
CA PRO A 448 -2.14 2.50 -25.28
C PRO A 448 -3.38 1.58 -25.12
N PRO A 449 -3.69 0.76 -26.13
CA PRO A 449 -4.83 -0.16 -26.11
C PRO A 449 -4.50 -1.48 -25.39
N GLY A 450 -5.50 -2.03 -24.69
CA GLY A 450 -5.66 -3.47 -24.49
C GLY A 450 -4.78 -4.12 -23.42
N GLN A 451 -5.17 -4.00 -22.16
CA GLN A 451 -4.77 -4.96 -21.12
C GLN A 451 -5.86 -6.04 -20.97
N THR A 452 -5.61 -7.22 -21.53
CA THR A 452 -6.21 -8.47 -21.06
C THR A 452 -5.08 -9.34 -20.55
N ARG A 453 -4.84 -9.32 -19.23
CA ARG A 453 -3.99 -10.33 -18.57
C ARG A 453 -4.81 -11.60 -18.29
N PRO A 454 -4.21 -12.80 -18.40
CA PRO A 454 -4.86 -14.06 -18.06
C PRO A 454 -5.14 -14.16 -16.55
N VAL A 455 -6.33 -14.67 -16.24
CA VAL A 455 -6.83 -14.93 -14.89
C VAL A 455 -5.99 -16.02 -14.24
N PRO A 456 -5.47 -15.86 -13.00
CA PRO A 456 -4.90 -16.99 -12.26
C PRO A 456 -6.04 -17.99 -11.99
N ALA A 457 -5.82 -19.26 -12.34
CA ALA A 457 -6.80 -20.32 -12.20
C ALA A 457 -7.55 -20.23 -10.86
N LEU A 458 -8.85 -19.94 -10.94
CA LEU A 458 -9.75 -20.00 -9.80
C LEU A 458 -9.61 -21.39 -9.18
N ALA A 459 -9.34 -21.45 -7.88
CA ALA A 459 -9.43 -22.71 -7.14
C ALA A 459 -10.80 -23.35 -7.43
N PRO A 460 -10.85 -24.67 -7.71
CA PRO A 460 -12.12 -25.33 -8.02
C PRO A 460 -13.11 -25.10 -6.87
N PRO A 461 -14.40 -24.86 -7.18
CA PRO A 461 -15.42 -24.74 -6.15
C PRO A 461 -15.40 -26.00 -5.27
N ALA A 462 -15.46 -25.80 -3.95
CA ALA A 462 -15.49 -26.90 -3.00
C ALA A 462 -16.59 -27.89 -3.39
N PRO A 463 -16.30 -29.21 -3.42
CA PRO A 463 -17.31 -30.21 -3.76
C PRO A 463 -18.45 -30.15 -2.74
N ASP A 464 -19.69 -30.23 -3.23
CA ASP A 464 -20.86 -30.39 -2.37
C ASP A 464 -20.64 -31.60 -1.47
N ILE A 465 -20.61 -31.37 -0.15
CA ILE A 465 -20.48 -32.42 0.86
C ILE A 465 -21.87 -33.04 1.03
N PRO A 466 -22.14 -34.26 0.53
CA PRO A 466 -23.41 -34.92 0.81
C PRO A 466 -23.41 -35.35 2.28
N GLY A 467 -24.30 -34.76 3.08
CA GLY A 467 -24.63 -35.30 4.40
C GLY A 467 -24.47 -34.38 5.61
N ASN A 468 -24.47 -33.05 5.46
CA ASN A 468 -24.56 -32.17 6.63
C ASN A 468 -26.04 -31.84 6.94
N PRO A 469 -26.65 -32.37 8.03
CA PRO A 469 -28.06 -32.11 8.38
C PRO A 469 -28.32 -30.73 9.01
N MET A 470 -27.33 -29.84 9.00
CA MET A 470 -27.44 -28.48 9.55
C MET A 470 -27.48 -27.46 8.41
N GLY A 471 -28.60 -27.47 7.70
CA GLY A 471 -28.93 -26.50 6.67
C GLY A 471 -29.11 -25.08 7.23
N SER A 472 -28.60 -24.12 6.46
CA SER A 472 -28.79 -22.68 6.59
C SER A 472 -30.26 -22.31 6.88
N VAL A 473 -30.47 -21.48 7.92
CA VAL A 473 -31.78 -21.02 8.41
C VAL A 473 -32.48 -20.03 7.45
N PHE A 474 -31.88 -19.69 6.30
CA PHE A 474 -32.36 -18.63 5.42
C PHE A 474 -32.86 -19.04 4.03
N SER A 475 -33.23 -20.31 3.82
CA SER A 475 -33.92 -20.71 2.59
C SER A 475 -34.99 -21.73 2.88
N ARG A 476 -36.24 -21.27 3.04
CA ARG A 476 -37.42 -22.14 2.92
C ARG A 476 -37.75 -22.30 1.44
N PRO A 477 -37.87 -23.52 0.91
CA PRO A 477 -38.49 -23.74 -0.38
C PRO A 477 -39.99 -23.44 -0.28
N ARG A 478 -40.52 -22.81 -1.33
CA ARG A 478 -41.95 -22.60 -1.55
C ARG A 478 -42.44 -23.84 -2.30
N GLU A 479 -43.25 -24.67 -1.67
CA GLU A 479 -43.88 -25.82 -2.33
C GLU A 479 -44.94 -25.35 -3.34
N PRO A 480 -45.17 -26.10 -4.44
CA PRO A 480 -46.34 -25.95 -5.29
C PRO A 480 -47.63 -26.42 -4.62
#